data_AF-A0A9X2ST76-F1
#
_entry.id   AF-A0A9X2ST76-F1
#
_cell.length_a   1.000
_cell.length_b   1.000
_cell.length_c   1.000
_cell.angle_alpha   90.00
_cell.angle_beta   90.00
_cell.angle_gamma   90.00
#
_symmetry.space_group_name_H-M   'P 1'
#
loop_
_entity.id
_entity.type
_entity.pdbx_description
1 polymer ?
#
loop_
_entity_poly.entity_id
_entity_poly.type
_entity_poly.pdbx_seq_one_letter_code
_entity_poly.pdbx_strand_id
1 'polypeptide(L)'
;MSVRCGIIDNRLYVDELFYETDMLSSAIANRLKPFSMKVFADSQDPRLIQEIKNRGVNIYPVDKFPGSIKAGIDKIKDMEFFVTERSYNLITELRKYVWDKDKDGNYINEPVDEYNHLMDAIRYYVLGCLLGRILKPKDLTGIFTH
;
A
#
# COMPACT_ATOMS: atom_id res chain seq x y z
N MET A 1 9.41 -3.80 0.90
CA MET A 1 9.05 -3.11 2.16
C MET A 1 7.65 -3.50 2.64
N SER A 2 7.29 -3.22 3.89
CA SER A 2 5.93 -3.39 4.42
C SER A 2 5.67 -2.48 5.63
N VAL A 3 4.43 -2.00 5.75
CA VAL A 3 3.92 -1.21 6.88
C VAL A 3 2.72 -1.92 7.48
N ARG A 4 2.75 -2.12 8.80
CA ARG A 4 1.58 -2.55 9.57
C ARG A 4 0.73 -1.32 9.86
N CYS A 5 -0.53 -1.39 9.48
CA CYS A 5 -1.50 -0.32 9.69
C CYS A 5 -2.63 -0.80 10.60
N GLY A 6 -3.14 0.09 11.44
CA GLY A 6 -4.30 -0.15 12.29
C GLY A 6 -5.10 1.13 12.46
N ILE A 7 -6.42 0.99 12.57
CA ILE A 7 -7.33 2.11 12.79
C ILE A 7 -8.14 1.87 14.04
N ILE A 8 -8.19 2.88 14.89
CA ILE A 8 -9.06 2.94 16.07
C ILE A 8 -9.75 4.30 16.02
N ASP A 9 -11.08 4.29 15.99
CA ASP A 9 -11.90 5.48 15.74
C ASP A 9 -11.48 6.20 14.45
N ASN A 10 -11.09 7.47 14.53
CA ASN A 10 -10.58 8.27 13.41
C ASN A 10 -9.05 8.45 13.45
N ARG A 11 -8.34 7.48 14.05
CA ARG A 11 -6.87 7.50 14.20
C ARG A 11 -6.23 6.38 13.40
N LEU A 12 -5.30 6.73 12.52
CA LEU A 12 -4.47 5.81 11.75
C LEU A 12 -3.11 5.64 12.42
N TYR A 13 -2.82 4.42 12.86
CA TYR A 13 -1.53 4.02 13.42
C TYR A 13 -0.74 3.23 12.38
N VAL A 14 0.50 3.64 12.15
CA VAL A 14 1.39 3.00 11.18
C VAL A 14 2.72 2.61 11.84
N ASP A 15 3.20 1.43 11.48
CA ASP A 15 4.40 0.84 12.02
C ASP A 15 5.17 0.12 10.91
N GLU A 16 6.36 0.62 10.60
CA GLU A 16 7.25 0.01 9.61
C GLU A 16 7.68 -1.39 10.08
N LEU A 17 7.45 -2.40 9.24
CA LEU A 17 7.86 -3.78 9.53
C LEU A 17 9.24 -4.07 8.95
N PHE A 18 9.49 -3.66 7.72
CA PHE A 18 10.78 -3.77 7.05
C PHE A 18 10.86 -2.87 5.82
N TYR A 19 12.06 -2.39 5.52
CA TYR A 19 12.39 -1.60 4.34
C TYR A 19 13.63 -2.19 3.66
N GLU A 20 13.39 -3.02 2.63
CA GLU A 20 14.42 -3.75 1.90
C GLU A 20 14.07 -3.78 0.40
N THR A 21 15.10 -3.70 -0.44
CA THR A 21 15.03 -3.84 -1.90
C THR A 21 15.38 -5.27 -2.32
N ASP A 22 15.07 -5.61 -3.57
CA ASP A 22 15.52 -6.86 -4.22
C ASP A 22 15.14 -8.16 -3.48
N MET A 23 14.04 -8.12 -2.73
CA MET A 23 13.55 -9.28 -1.99
C MET A 23 12.87 -10.28 -2.92
N LEU A 24 13.21 -11.57 -2.75
CA LEU A 24 12.46 -12.66 -3.36
C LEU A 24 11.04 -12.77 -2.76
N SER A 25 10.08 -13.24 -3.55
CA SER A 25 8.70 -13.48 -3.11
C SER A 25 8.62 -14.42 -1.88
N SER A 26 9.53 -15.38 -1.79
CA SER A 26 9.69 -16.27 -0.64
C SER A 26 10.13 -15.54 0.62
N ALA A 27 11.10 -14.62 0.51
CA ALA A 27 11.59 -13.83 1.63
C ALA A 27 10.51 -12.87 2.15
N ILE A 28 9.79 -12.21 1.24
CA ILE A 28 8.64 -11.36 1.58
C ILE A 28 7.58 -12.18 2.33
N ALA A 29 7.21 -13.34 1.79
CA ALA A 29 6.21 -14.20 2.43
C ALA A 29 6.64 -14.64 3.83
N ASN A 30 7.90 -15.04 4.01
CA ASN A 30 8.42 -15.47 5.30
C ASN A 30 8.42 -14.35 6.35
N ARG A 31 8.64 -13.09 5.94
CA ARG A 31 8.53 -11.93 6.84
C ARG A 31 7.09 -11.58 7.20
N LEU A 32 6.13 -11.81 6.29
CA LEU A 32 4.73 -11.44 6.52
C LEU A 32 3.94 -12.49 7.30
N LYS A 33 4.27 -13.79 7.15
CA LYS A 33 3.57 -14.90 7.82
C LYS A 33 3.41 -14.76 9.34
N PRO A 34 4.45 -14.36 10.12
CA PRO A 34 4.33 -14.29 11.57
C PRO A 34 3.22 -13.37 12.06
N PHE A 35 2.86 -12.35 11.26
CA PHE A 35 1.81 -11.41 11.62
C PHE A 35 0.40 -11.98 11.39
N SER A 36 0.22 -12.92 10.47
CA SER A 36 -1.08 -13.52 10.12
C SER A 36 -2.19 -12.49 9.83
N MET A 37 -1.82 -11.35 9.24
CA MET A 37 -2.73 -10.24 8.91
C MET A 37 -3.16 -10.27 7.44
N LYS A 38 -4.23 -9.53 7.12
CA LYS A 38 -4.55 -9.18 5.73
C LYS A 38 -3.47 -8.24 5.20
N VAL A 39 -2.95 -8.55 4.02
CA VAL A 39 -1.93 -7.75 3.33
C VAL A 39 -2.55 -7.14 2.09
N PHE A 40 -2.39 -5.83 1.91
CA PHE A 40 -2.79 -5.12 0.69
C PHE A 40 -1.53 -4.78 -0.10
N ALA A 41 -1.52 -5.11 -1.39
CA ALA A 41 -0.35 -4.95 -2.23
C ALA A 41 -0.70 -4.29 -3.56
N ASP A 42 0.34 -3.76 -4.21
CA ASP A 42 0.23 -3.26 -5.57
C ASP A 42 -0.27 -4.37 -6.51
N SER A 43 -1.26 -4.05 -7.33
CA SER A 43 -1.84 -4.90 -8.36
C SER A 43 -1.05 -4.96 -9.67
N GLN A 44 0.05 -4.20 -9.82
CA GLN A 44 0.87 -4.19 -11.05
C GLN A 44 1.53 -5.53 -11.39
N ASP A 45 1.91 -6.34 -10.38
CA ASP A 45 2.44 -7.70 -10.60
C ASP A 45 1.55 -8.77 -9.96
N PRO A 46 0.50 -9.23 -10.68
CA PRO A 46 -0.37 -10.30 -10.21
C PRO A 46 0.36 -11.62 -9.93
N ARG A 47 1.49 -11.90 -10.62
CA ARG A 47 2.24 -13.15 -10.43
C ARG A 47 2.93 -13.15 -9.07
N LEU A 48 3.58 -12.04 -8.71
CA LEU A 48 4.20 -11.87 -7.39
C LEU A 48 3.17 -12.05 -6.26
N ILE A 49 1.99 -11.46 -6.41
CA ILE A 49 0.89 -11.61 -5.43
C ILE A 49 0.47 -13.08 -5.31
N GLN A 50 0.28 -13.76 -6.44
CA GLN A 50 -0.09 -15.17 -6.44
C GLN A 50 0.99 -16.05 -5.80
N GLU A 51 2.27 -15.77 -6.05
CA GLU A 51 3.38 -16.47 -5.42
C GLU A 51 3.41 -16.31 -3.90
N ILE A 52 3.20 -15.09 -3.41
CA ILE A 52 3.14 -14.79 -1.97
C ILE A 52 1.90 -15.45 -1.34
N LYS A 53 0.76 -15.40 -2.04
CA LYS A 53 -0.49 -16.06 -1.62
C LYS A 53 -0.36 -17.57 -1.51
N ASN A 54 0.25 -18.22 -2.51
CA ASN A 54 0.51 -19.66 -2.53
C ASN A 54 1.40 -20.11 -1.36
N ARG A 55 2.18 -19.19 -0.79
CA ARG A 55 3.01 -19.46 0.37
C ARG A 55 2.25 -19.33 1.69
N GLY A 56 0.96 -18.99 1.68
CA GLY A 56 0.11 -18.92 2.87
C GLY A 56 -0.06 -17.52 3.47
N VAL A 57 0.31 -16.47 2.73
CA VAL A 57 0.05 -15.09 3.15
C VAL A 57 -1.33 -14.66 2.65
N ASN A 58 -2.13 -14.05 3.53
CA ASN A 58 -3.44 -13.53 3.17
C ASN A 58 -3.33 -12.17 2.45
N ILE A 59 -2.88 -12.19 1.20
CA ILE A 59 -2.57 -11.01 0.39
C ILE A 59 -3.66 -10.72 -0.65
N TYR A 60 -3.99 -9.44 -0.82
CA TYR A 60 -5.00 -8.95 -1.73
C TYR A 60 -4.45 -7.81 -2.62
N PRO A 61 -4.66 -7.88 -3.94
CA PRO A 61 -4.36 -6.77 -4.83
C PRO A 61 -5.33 -5.60 -4.63
N VAL A 62 -4.80 -4.38 -4.55
CA VAL A 62 -5.61 -3.15 -4.49
C VAL A 62 -6.10 -2.75 -5.87
N ASP A 63 -7.35 -2.31 -5.95
CA ASP A 63 -7.96 -1.76 -7.17
C ASP A 63 -7.57 -0.27 -7.33
N LYS A 64 -6.47 -0.03 -8.04
CA LYS A 64 -5.98 1.32 -8.36
C LYS A 64 -6.76 1.90 -9.55
N PHE A 65 -7.22 3.13 -9.41
CA PHE A 65 -7.94 3.89 -10.45
C PHE A 65 -7.31 5.28 -10.64
N PRO A 66 -7.57 5.99 -11.77
CA PRO A 66 -7.11 7.37 -11.95
C PRO A 66 -7.57 8.26 -10.79
N GLY A 67 -6.61 8.91 -10.11
CA GLY A 67 -6.88 9.72 -8.91
C GLY A 67 -6.90 8.94 -7.58
N SER A 68 -6.66 7.62 -7.58
CA SER A 68 -6.56 6.81 -6.35
C SER A 68 -5.40 7.23 -5.42
N ILE A 69 -4.37 7.90 -5.96
CA ILE A 69 -3.30 8.50 -5.16
C ILE A 69 -3.89 9.60 -4.27
N LYS A 70 -4.49 10.61 -4.90
CA LYS A 70 -5.13 11.74 -4.22
C LYS A 70 -6.23 11.29 -3.26
N ALA A 71 -7.13 10.41 -3.69
CA ALA A 71 -8.20 9.89 -2.84
C ALA A 71 -7.67 9.20 -1.57
N GLY A 72 -6.56 8.47 -1.68
CA GLY A 72 -5.91 7.85 -0.52
C GLY A 72 -5.25 8.87 0.41
N ILE A 73 -4.56 9.87 -0.14
CA ILE A 73 -3.95 10.96 0.63
C ILE A 73 -5.01 11.78 1.37
N ASP A 74 -6.07 12.18 0.67
CA ASP A 74 -7.17 12.95 1.25
C ASP A 74 -7.81 12.18 2.41
N LYS A 75 -8.05 10.87 2.22
CA LYS A 75 -8.59 10.03 3.30
C LYS A 75 -7.64 9.90 4.50
N ILE A 76 -6.32 9.86 4.27
CA ILE A 76 -5.33 9.87 5.35
C ILE A 76 -5.37 11.20 6.11
N LYS A 77 -5.49 12.33 5.40
CA LYS A 77 -5.57 13.67 6.00
C LYS A 77 -6.85 13.91 6.81
N ASP A 78 -7.92 13.18 6.52
CA ASP A 78 -9.16 13.20 7.31
C ASP A 78 -9.02 12.51 8.68
N MET A 79 -7.90 11.83 8.95
CA MET A 79 -7.65 11.07 10.18
C MET A 79 -6.49 11.67 10.99
N GLU A 80 -6.47 11.43 12.30
CA GLU A 80 -5.26 11.65 13.10
C GLU A 80 -4.22 10.59 12.71
N PHE A 81 -2.99 11.01 12.39
CA PHE A 81 -1.94 10.12 11.89
C PHE A 81 -0.83 9.92 12.91
N PHE A 82 -0.59 8.66 13.31
CA PHE A 82 0.40 8.27 14.30
C PHE A 82 1.41 7.29 13.70
N VAL A 83 2.70 7.59 13.84
CA VAL A 83 3.80 6.72 13.40
C VAL A 83 4.63 6.28 14.60
N THR A 84 5.03 5.01 14.65
CA THR A 84 5.95 4.53 15.69
C THR A 84 7.34 5.13 15.50
N GLU A 85 7.97 5.58 16.59
CA GLU A 85 9.27 6.28 16.54
C GLU A 85 10.40 5.48 15.88
N ARG A 86 10.33 4.15 15.92
CA ARG A 86 11.31 3.25 15.29
C ARG A 86 11.22 3.19 13.76
N SER A 87 10.17 3.76 13.16
CA SER A 87 9.91 3.72 11.72
C SER A 87 10.73 4.79 10.98
N TYR A 88 12.06 4.69 11.04
CA TYR A 88 12.96 5.74 10.56
C TYR A 88 12.84 6.00 9.05
N ASN A 89 12.66 4.96 8.23
CA ASN A 89 12.50 5.14 6.79
C ASN A 89 11.15 5.80 6.50
N LEU A 90 10.08 5.36 7.19
CA LEU A 90 8.75 5.97 7.07
C LEU A 90 8.76 7.45 7.45
N ILE A 91 9.36 7.80 8.57
CA ILE A 91 9.45 9.19 9.04
C ILE A 91 10.25 10.04 8.02
N THR A 92 11.30 9.46 7.44
CA THR A 92 12.11 10.13 6.41
C THR A 92 11.29 10.39 5.15
N GLU A 93 10.55 9.39 4.66
CA GLU A 93 9.66 9.53 3.52
C GLU A 93 8.57 10.57 3.77
N LEU A 94 7.87 10.48 4.90
CA LEU A 94 6.80 11.42 5.27
C LEU A 94 7.28 12.88 5.32
N ARG A 95 8.53 13.13 5.74
CA ARG A 95 9.10 14.49 5.76
C ARG A 95 9.45 15.02 4.36
N LYS A 96 9.69 14.13 3.40
CA LYS A 96 10.06 14.46 2.02
C LYS A 96 8.88 14.41 1.06
N TYR A 97 7.79 13.76 1.44
CA TYR A 97 6.61 13.55 0.60
C TYR A 97 5.83 14.86 0.44
N VAL A 98 6.14 15.57 -0.64
CA VAL A 98 5.56 16.89 -0.97
C VAL A 98 4.83 16.85 -2.31
N TRP A 99 3.97 17.83 -2.55
CA TRP A 99 3.38 18.05 -3.87
C TRP A 99 4.47 18.43 -4.87
N ASP A 100 4.43 17.79 -6.04
CA ASP A 100 5.40 18.03 -7.10
C ASP A 100 5.18 19.40 -7.75
N LYS A 101 6.19 19.88 -8.47
CA LYS A 101 6.17 21.15 -9.17
C LYS A 101 6.48 20.98 -10.65
N ASP A 102 5.82 21.77 -11.49
CA ASP A 102 6.19 21.89 -12.89
C ASP A 102 7.56 22.60 -13.05
N LYS A 103 8.04 22.67 -14.30
CA LYS A 103 9.31 23.33 -14.64
C LYS A 103 9.35 24.82 -14.26
N ASP A 104 8.18 25.43 -14.14
CA ASP A 104 8.01 26.85 -13.81
C ASP A 104 7.85 27.07 -12.29
N GLY A 105 7.88 25.99 -11.49
CA GLY A 105 7.82 26.01 -10.04
C GLY A 105 6.40 26.01 -9.46
N ASN A 106 5.36 25.85 -10.29
CA ASN A 106 3.98 25.76 -9.82
C ASN A 106 3.67 24.35 -9.35
N TYR A 107 2.94 24.23 -8.23
CA TYR A 107 2.49 22.93 -7.75
C TYR A 107 1.55 22.26 -8.76
N ILE A 108 1.82 20.98 -9.04
CA ILE A 108 0.91 20.12 -9.79
C ILE A 108 0.09 19.26 -8.82
N ASN A 109 -1.07 18.77 -9.25
CA ASN A 109 -1.97 17.96 -8.43
C ASN A 109 -1.48 16.51 -8.24
N GLU A 110 -0.17 16.30 -8.25
CA GLU A 110 0.48 15.01 -8.11
C GLU A 110 1.59 15.13 -7.05
N PRO A 111 1.73 14.16 -6.15
CA PRO A 111 2.86 14.12 -5.22
C PRO A 111 4.15 13.77 -5.97
N VAL A 112 5.29 14.15 -5.39
CA VAL A 112 6.60 13.79 -5.93
C VAL A 112 6.72 12.26 -6.09
N ASP A 113 7.24 11.81 -7.23
CA ASP A 113 7.49 10.39 -7.52
C ASP A 113 8.83 9.91 -6.93
N GLU A 114 9.15 10.39 -5.73
CA GLU A 114 10.31 9.99 -4.94
C GLU A 114 9.91 9.85 -3.48
N TYR A 115 10.58 8.96 -2.73
CA TYR A 115 10.30 8.77 -1.30
C TYR A 115 8.83 8.41 -1.02
N ASN A 116 8.20 7.66 -1.91
CA ASN A 116 6.78 7.33 -1.87
C ASN A 116 6.49 5.87 -1.46
N HIS A 117 7.53 5.12 -1.12
CA HIS A 117 7.45 3.67 -1.14
C HIS A 117 6.61 3.10 0.03
N LEU A 118 6.88 3.53 1.26
CA LEU A 118 6.07 3.19 2.44
C LEU A 118 4.76 3.97 2.47
N MET A 119 4.75 5.19 1.93
CA MET A 119 3.52 5.98 1.79
C MET A 119 2.51 5.27 0.88
N ASP A 120 2.97 4.66 -0.21
CA ASP A 120 2.15 3.82 -1.08
C ASP A 120 1.64 2.58 -0.36
N ALA A 121 2.45 1.93 0.48
CA ALA A 121 2.01 0.80 1.29
C ALA A 121 0.86 1.19 2.25
N ILE A 122 0.95 2.35 2.91
CA ILE A 122 -0.12 2.89 3.76
C ILE A 122 -1.36 3.21 2.93
N ARG A 123 -1.17 3.83 1.77
CA ARG A 123 -2.25 4.17 0.85
C ARG A 123 -2.99 2.94 0.35
N TYR A 124 -2.28 1.86 0.05
CA TYR A 124 -2.89 0.57 -0.33
C TYR A 124 -3.75 -0.01 0.78
N TYR A 125 -3.30 0.10 2.04
CA TYR A 125 -4.15 -0.22 3.18
C TYR A 125 -5.41 0.64 3.23
N VAL A 126 -5.31 1.96 3.05
CA VAL A 126 -6.47 2.87 3.05
C VAL A 126 -7.44 2.55 1.91
N LEU A 127 -6.94 2.37 0.69
CA LEU A 127 -7.75 2.01 -0.48
C LEU A 127 -8.48 0.68 -0.27
N GLY A 128 -7.76 -0.37 0.14
CA GLY A 128 -8.32 -1.70 0.30
C GLY A 128 -9.22 -1.85 1.52
N CYS A 129 -8.78 -1.33 2.67
CA CYS A 129 -9.44 -1.51 3.96
C CYS A 129 -10.56 -0.49 4.21
N LEU A 130 -10.35 0.78 3.88
CA LEU A 130 -11.33 1.84 4.18
C LEU A 130 -12.24 2.16 3.00
N LEU A 131 -11.70 2.17 1.77
CA LEU A 131 -12.49 2.49 0.58
C LEU A 131 -13.05 1.25 -0.12
N GLY A 132 -12.75 0.05 0.38
CA GLY A 132 -13.24 -1.22 -0.17
C GLY A 132 -12.72 -1.54 -1.58
N ARG A 133 -11.60 -0.94 -1.98
CA ARG A 133 -11.01 -1.06 -3.33
C ARG A 133 -10.02 -2.22 -3.41
N ILE A 134 -10.56 -3.43 -3.50
CA ILE A 134 -9.79 -4.64 -3.79
C ILE A 134 -10.17 -5.20 -5.17
N LEU A 135 -9.20 -5.68 -5.94
CA LEU A 135 -9.51 -6.37 -7.20
C LEU A 135 -10.20 -7.70 -6.89
N LYS A 136 -11.41 -7.87 -7.42
CA LYS A 136 -12.15 -9.13 -7.32
C LYS A 136 -11.62 -10.10 -8.38
N PRO A 137 -11.52 -11.41 -8.08
CA PRO A 137 -11.21 -12.41 -9.10
C PRO A 137 -12.22 -12.31 -10.25
N LYS A 138 -11.73 -12.32 -11.50
CA LYS A 138 -12.62 -12.46 -12.66
C LYS A 138 -13.26 -13.83 -12.60
N ASP A 139 -14.58 -13.88 -12.54
CA ASP A 139 -15.32 -15.12 -12.71
C ASP A 139 -15.31 -15.49 -14.21
N LEU A 140 -14.57 -16.55 -14.56
CA LEU A 140 -14.45 -17.05 -15.93
C LEU A 140 -15.23 -18.36 -16.12
N THR A 141 -16.01 -18.79 -15.12
CA THR A 141 -16.71 -20.08 -15.14
C THR A 141 -17.69 -20.22 -16.32
N GLY A 142 -18.18 -19.10 -16.88
CA GLY A 142 -19.05 -19.08 -18.06
C GLY A 142 -18.35 -18.91 -19.43
N ILE A 143 -17.02 -18.86 -19.51
CA ILE A 143 -16.31 -18.59 -20.78
C ILE A 143 -15.94 -19.88 -21.53
N PHE A 144 -15.77 -21.00 -20.81
CA PHE A 144 -15.39 -22.29 -21.39
C PHE A 144 -16.47 -23.38 -21.25
N THR A 145 -17.69 -23.01 -20.83
CA THR A 145 -18.84 -23.91 -20.89
C THR A 145 -19.39 -23.95 -22.31
N HIS A 146 -18.92 -24.91 -23.11
CA HIS A 146 -19.59 -25.44 -24.29
C HIS A 146 -20.17 -26.82 -23.98
#